data_AF-R9KRE3-F1
#
_entry.id   AF-R9KRE3-F1
#
_cell.length_a   1.000
_cell.length_b   1.000
_cell.length_c   1.000
_cell.angle_alpha   90.00
_cell.angle_beta   90.00
_cell.angle_gamma   90.00
#
_symmetry.space_group_name_H-M   'P 1'
#
loop_
_entity.id
_entity.type
_entity.pdbx_description
1 polymer ?
#
loop_
_entity_poly.entity_id
_entity_poly.type
_entity_poly.pdbx_seq_one_letter_code
_entity_poly.pdbx_strand_id
1 'polypeptide(L)'
;MEDTQRLTTDQTVENTEGGGQLVYVPYKNGIAIKRYRGIAAKVEVPGIIDQKPVIAIEKKAFLSCKTIKEISLPDTIEEIGDWAFAHAEHLRTVMIPNRALLRGKELFLGCLRLKEIRIRTRQEFHDLGLGRMLAMAVTVLHDYFLFEPLEIGSDAWIGRWDAKLIDLIRLDDLDGFEELWTCGEEDYEGKDYDIKSYPVEKRKMKLRIVYFRLLHPYKLAQPVEHELKEYLKASREAWDIIMEEHADDLEYYKLFADAGCITEENFDTLLTDLADAGAEIKAYLLKYKDEHLKTADAFSAFELDW
;
A
#
# COMPACT_ATOMS: atom_id res chain seq x y z
N MET A 1 -35.27 5.86 -30.52
CA MET A 1 -35.76 4.46 -30.56
C MET A 1 -34.67 3.63 -29.90
N GLU A 2 -34.79 3.05 -28.71
CA GLU A 2 -35.83 2.92 -27.70
C GLU A 2 -35.11 3.03 -26.34
N ASP A 3 -35.25 4.18 -25.67
CA ASP A 3 -34.87 4.29 -24.25
C ASP A 3 -35.97 3.64 -23.43
N THR A 4 -35.92 2.31 -23.34
CA THR A 4 -36.81 1.57 -22.45
C THR A 4 -36.13 1.51 -21.09
N GLN A 5 -36.38 2.54 -20.29
CA GLN A 5 -36.12 2.58 -18.86
C GLN A 5 -36.93 1.45 -18.20
N ARG A 6 -36.38 0.22 -18.19
CA ARG A 6 -36.90 -0.86 -17.37
C ARG A 6 -36.58 -0.50 -15.93
N LEU A 7 -37.57 0.02 -15.22
CA LEU A 7 -37.61 0.07 -13.76
C LEU A 7 -37.57 -1.38 -13.25
N THR A 8 -36.41 -2.01 -13.27
CA THR A 8 -36.16 -3.22 -12.50
C THR A 8 -36.21 -2.82 -11.05
N THR A 9 -37.24 -3.30 -10.32
CA THR A 9 -37.32 -3.17 -8.87
C THR A 9 -35.99 -3.62 -8.27
N ASP A 10 -35.30 -2.70 -7.59
CA ASP A 10 -34.04 -3.00 -6.90
C ASP A 10 -34.27 -4.18 -5.95
N GLN A 11 -33.69 -5.34 -6.26
CA GLN A 11 -33.72 -6.51 -5.37
C GLN A 11 -32.60 -6.37 -4.35
N THR A 12 -32.81 -6.87 -3.13
CA THR A 12 -31.83 -6.78 -2.05
C THR A 12 -31.59 -8.13 -1.39
N VAL A 13 -30.35 -8.35 -0.97
CA VAL A 13 -29.95 -9.44 -0.07
C VAL A 13 -29.24 -8.85 1.13
N GLU A 14 -29.52 -9.38 2.32
CA GLU A 14 -28.84 -8.94 3.54
C GLU A 14 -27.40 -9.46 3.56
N ASN A 15 -26.48 -8.60 3.98
CA ASN A 15 -25.11 -8.99 4.30
C ASN A 15 -25.08 -9.66 5.67
N THR A 16 -24.59 -10.89 5.72
CA THR A 16 -24.68 -11.78 6.89
C THR A 16 -23.81 -11.35 8.06
N GLU A 17 -22.75 -10.56 7.82
CA GLU A 17 -21.82 -10.12 8.86
C GLU A 17 -21.97 -8.63 9.19
N GLY A 18 -22.78 -8.32 10.20
CA GLY A 18 -22.88 -6.95 10.75
C GLY A 18 -23.89 -6.05 10.07
N GLY A 19 -24.69 -6.58 9.14
CA GLY A 19 -25.84 -5.90 8.54
C GLY A 19 -25.54 -5.15 7.25
N GLY A 20 -26.54 -4.41 6.76
CA GLY A 20 -26.50 -3.79 5.43
C GLY A 20 -27.11 -4.67 4.35
N GLN A 21 -27.41 -4.05 3.21
CA GLN A 21 -28.11 -4.65 2.09
C GLN A 21 -27.31 -4.45 0.81
N LEU A 22 -27.09 -5.54 0.10
CA LEU A 22 -26.56 -5.53 -1.25
C LEU A 22 -27.75 -5.45 -2.21
N VAL A 23 -27.85 -4.34 -2.92
CA VAL A 23 -28.75 -4.18 -4.06
C VAL A 23 -28.13 -4.90 -5.24
N TYR A 24 -28.89 -5.78 -5.87
CA TYR A 24 -28.44 -6.58 -7.00
C TYR A 24 -29.40 -6.52 -8.17
N VAL A 25 -28.88 -6.82 -9.37
CA VAL A 25 -29.63 -6.85 -10.62
C VAL A 25 -29.22 -8.06 -11.47
N PRO A 26 -30.11 -8.61 -12.32
CA PRO A 26 -29.71 -9.58 -13.33
C PRO A 26 -28.66 -9.00 -14.27
N TYR A 27 -27.56 -9.74 -14.50
CA TYR A 27 -26.47 -9.31 -15.38
C TYR A 27 -25.90 -10.49 -16.15
N LYS A 28 -25.91 -10.40 -17.50
CA LYS A 28 -25.53 -11.50 -18.40
C LYS A 28 -26.23 -12.81 -17.97
N ASN A 29 -25.47 -13.86 -17.68
CA ASN A 29 -25.95 -15.17 -17.21
C ASN A 29 -25.98 -15.31 -15.67
N GLY A 30 -25.69 -14.23 -14.92
CA GLY A 30 -25.62 -14.24 -13.46
C GLY A 30 -26.25 -12.99 -12.84
N ILE A 31 -25.65 -12.54 -11.75
CA ILE A 31 -26.08 -11.39 -10.95
C ILE A 31 -24.93 -10.38 -10.83
N ALA A 32 -25.26 -9.09 -10.87
CA ALA A 32 -24.34 -8.01 -10.53
C ALA A 32 -24.77 -7.32 -9.22
N ILE A 33 -23.79 -7.00 -8.37
CA ILE A 33 -24.01 -6.13 -7.21
C ILE A 33 -23.98 -4.68 -7.69
N LYS A 34 -25.14 -4.04 -7.65
CA LYS A 34 -25.35 -2.67 -8.13
C LYS A 34 -24.94 -1.64 -7.07
N ARG A 35 -25.26 -1.90 -5.80
CA ARG A 35 -24.98 -0.97 -4.70
C ARG A 35 -25.01 -1.63 -3.34
N TYR A 36 -24.12 -1.24 -2.44
CA TYR A 36 -24.25 -1.55 -1.02
C TYR A 36 -24.91 -0.41 -0.25
N ARG A 37 -25.81 -0.75 0.69
CA ARG A 37 -26.43 0.18 1.64
C ARG A 37 -26.26 -0.39 3.03
N GLY A 38 -25.38 0.17 3.85
CA GLY A 38 -25.21 -0.32 5.21
C GLY A 38 -24.06 0.34 5.96
N ILE A 39 -23.92 -0.06 7.22
CA ILE A 39 -22.89 0.45 8.13
C ILE A 39 -21.97 -0.67 8.65
N ALA A 40 -22.05 -1.88 8.08
CA ALA A 40 -21.21 -2.98 8.51
C ALA A 40 -19.74 -2.68 8.25
N ALA A 41 -18.90 -3.07 9.21
CA ALA A 41 -17.45 -3.00 9.09
C ALA A 41 -16.89 -4.11 8.18
N LYS A 42 -17.61 -5.23 8.02
CA LYS A 42 -17.23 -6.33 7.15
C LYS A 42 -18.37 -6.63 6.19
N VAL A 43 -18.06 -6.82 4.92
CA VAL A 43 -19.04 -7.15 3.88
C VAL A 43 -18.61 -8.42 3.18
N GLU A 44 -19.50 -9.41 3.15
CA GLU A 44 -19.30 -10.63 2.38
C GLU A 44 -20.30 -10.65 1.23
N VAL A 45 -19.78 -10.54 0.00
CA VAL A 45 -20.62 -10.67 -1.19
C VAL A 45 -20.92 -12.15 -1.39
N PRO A 46 -22.21 -12.57 -1.39
CA PRO A 46 -22.56 -13.98 -1.57
C PRO A 46 -22.19 -14.44 -2.98
N GLY A 47 -21.69 -15.65 -3.13
CA GLY A 47 -21.36 -16.23 -4.44
C GLY A 47 -22.58 -16.58 -5.29
N ILE A 48 -23.74 -16.77 -4.66
CA ILE A 48 -24.98 -17.17 -5.30
C ILE A 48 -26.13 -16.33 -4.74
N ILE A 49 -26.95 -15.75 -5.62
CA ILE A 49 -28.21 -15.08 -5.29
C ILE A 49 -29.27 -15.64 -6.25
N ASP A 50 -30.46 -16.01 -5.76
CA ASP A 50 -31.55 -16.56 -6.58
C ASP A 50 -31.11 -17.71 -7.50
N GLN A 51 -30.29 -18.63 -6.96
CA GLN A 51 -29.69 -19.78 -7.67
C GLN A 51 -28.80 -19.41 -8.86
N LYS A 52 -28.39 -18.15 -8.98
CA LYS A 52 -27.48 -17.65 -10.01
C LYS A 52 -26.16 -17.16 -9.38
N PRO A 53 -25.02 -17.36 -10.06
CA PRO A 53 -23.75 -16.87 -9.56
C PRO A 53 -23.70 -15.34 -9.57
N VAL A 54 -23.08 -14.75 -8.55
CA VAL A 54 -22.72 -13.32 -8.55
C VAL A 54 -21.42 -13.17 -9.30
N ILE A 55 -21.47 -12.53 -10.46
CA ILE A 55 -20.36 -12.49 -11.43
C ILE A 55 -19.79 -11.08 -11.61
N ALA A 56 -20.48 -10.05 -11.14
CA ALA A 56 -20.04 -8.68 -11.35
C ALA A 56 -20.27 -7.78 -10.13
N ILE A 57 -19.36 -6.83 -9.94
CA ILE A 57 -19.55 -5.66 -9.09
C ILE A 57 -19.70 -4.46 -10.01
N GLU A 58 -20.85 -3.79 -10.00
CA GLU A 58 -21.10 -2.67 -10.90
C GLU A 58 -20.25 -1.44 -10.54
N LYS A 59 -20.18 -0.53 -11.51
CA LYS A 59 -19.60 0.80 -11.35
C LYS A 59 -20.17 1.48 -10.09
N LYS A 60 -19.28 1.98 -9.23
CA LYS A 60 -19.62 2.69 -7.98
C LYS A 60 -20.43 1.88 -6.94
N ALA A 61 -20.45 0.54 -7.01
CA ALA A 61 -21.26 -0.28 -6.12
C ALA A 61 -21.00 -0.06 -4.62
N PHE A 62 -19.76 0.23 -4.25
CA PHE A 62 -19.30 0.53 -2.88
C PHE A 62 -18.69 1.94 -2.76
N LEU A 63 -19.06 2.85 -3.68
CA LEU A 63 -18.57 4.23 -3.65
C LEU A 63 -18.90 4.90 -2.30
N SER A 64 -17.90 5.54 -1.71
CA SER A 64 -18.02 6.31 -0.46
C SER A 64 -18.58 5.50 0.73
N CYS A 65 -18.37 4.18 0.75
CA CYS A 65 -18.74 3.34 1.88
C CYS A 65 -17.74 3.48 3.03
N LYS A 66 -17.83 4.58 3.78
CA LYS A 66 -16.88 4.98 4.84
C LYS A 66 -16.86 4.07 6.06
N THR A 67 -17.79 3.14 6.23
CA THR A 67 -17.83 2.23 7.39
C THR A 67 -17.09 0.93 7.16
N ILE A 68 -16.97 0.52 5.89
CA ILE A 68 -16.42 -0.78 5.54
C ILE A 68 -14.92 -0.78 5.79
N LYS A 69 -14.46 -1.79 6.52
CA LYS A 69 -13.04 -2.10 6.76
C LYS A 69 -12.58 -3.30 5.95
N GLU A 70 -13.48 -4.25 5.69
CA GLU A 70 -13.16 -5.50 5.00
C GLU A 70 -14.25 -5.87 3.99
N ILE A 71 -13.85 -6.24 2.78
CA ILE A 71 -14.76 -6.77 1.74
C ILE A 71 -14.26 -8.11 1.25
N SER A 72 -15.15 -9.08 1.18
CA SER A 72 -14.89 -10.42 0.62
C SER A 72 -15.72 -10.63 -0.64
N LEU A 73 -15.05 -10.72 -1.80
CA LEU A 73 -15.66 -10.98 -3.11
C LEU A 73 -15.56 -12.46 -3.47
N PRO A 74 -16.64 -13.14 -3.90
CA PRO A 74 -16.66 -14.58 -4.17
C PRO A 74 -15.80 -14.99 -5.37
N ASP A 75 -15.41 -16.27 -5.44
CA ASP A 75 -14.65 -16.85 -6.57
C ASP A 75 -15.39 -16.75 -7.91
N THR A 76 -16.70 -16.53 -7.87
CA THR A 76 -17.57 -16.35 -9.02
C THR A 76 -17.42 -14.99 -9.71
N ILE A 77 -16.78 -13.99 -9.08
CA ILE A 77 -16.62 -12.65 -9.68
C ILE A 77 -15.71 -12.70 -10.91
N GLU A 78 -16.18 -12.09 -11.98
CA GLU A 78 -15.50 -11.97 -13.29
C GLU A 78 -15.22 -10.51 -13.65
N GLU A 79 -16.04 -9.59 -13.16
CA GLU A 79 -16.02 -8.18 -13.53
C GLU A 79 -16.16 -7.26 -12.32
N ILE A 80 -15.34 -6.21 -12.26
CA ILE A 80 -15.42 -5.13 -11.28
C ILE A 80 -15.41 -3.82 -12.06
N GLY A 81 -16.51 -3.06 -11.99
CA GLY A 81 -16.69 -1.81 -12.74
C GLY A 81 -15.90 -0.62 -12.18
N ASP A 82 -15.88 0.48 -12.94
CA ASP A 82 -15.14 1.68 -12.57
C ASP A 82 -15.53 2.21 -11.18
N TRP A 83 -14.55 2.72 -10.42
CA TRP A 83 -14.77 3.29 -9.08
C TRP A 83 -15.54 2.38 -8.11
N ALA A 84 -15.52 1.06 -8.29
CA ALA A 84 -16.34 0.14 -7.52
C ALA A 84 -16.19 0.31 -6.00
N PHE A 85 -14.98 0.61 -5.51
CA PHE A 85 -14.68 0.82 -4.08
C PHE A 85 -14.16 2.23 -3.78
N ALA A 86 -14.28 3.18 -4.71
CA ALA A 86 -13.68 4.50 -4.54
C ALA A 86 -14.23 5.21 -3.28
N HIS A 87 -13.37 5.98 -2.61
CA HIS A 87 -13.65 6.71 -1.35
C HIS A 87 -14.19 5.84 -0.21
N ALA A 88 -13.96 4.53 -0.22
CA ALA A 88 -14.11 3.69 0.96
C ALA A 88 -12.94 3.94 1.93
N GLU A 89 -12.90 5.12 2.54
CA GLU A 89 -11.78 5.67 3.31
C GLU A 89 -11.29 4.77 4.45
N HIS A 90 -12.15 3.90 4.99
CA HIS A 90 -11.80 2.99 6.08
C HIS A 90 -11.50 1.56 5.62
N LEU A 91 -11.59 1.27 4.32
CA LEU A 91 -11.32 -0.04 3.76
C LEU A 91 -9.85 -0.38 3.97
N ARG A 92 -9.58 -1.50 4.64
CA ARG A 92 -8.24 -1.98 4.99
C ARG A 92 -7.84 -3.22 4.22
N THR A 93 -8.80 -4.11 3.98
CA THR A 93 -8.55 -5.40 3.33
C THR A 93 -9.64 -5.74 2.35
N VAL A 94 -9.24 -6.21 1.17
CA VAL A 94 -10.16 -6.74 0.17
C VAL A 94 -9.71 -8.14 -0.21
N MET A 95 -10.63 -9.10 -0.14
CA MET A 95 -10.39 -10.44 -0.64
C MET A 95 -11.01 -10.57 -2.03
N ILE A 96 -10.18 -10.86 -3.03
CA ILE A 96 -10.53 -10.99 -4.45
C ILE A 96 -10.32 -12.43 -4.93
N PRO A 97 -10.99 -12.84 -6.02
CA PRO A 97 -10.83 -14.20 -6.55
C PRO A 97 -9.47 -14.43 -7.21
N ASN A 98 -9.00 -15.69 -7.22
CA ASN A 98 -7.78 -16.12 -7.90
C ASN A 98 -8.02 -16.35 -9.40
N ARG A 99 -8.35 -15.29 -10.15
CA ARG A 99 -8.60 -15.37 -11.59
C ARG A 99 -8.37 -14.03 -12.29
N ALA A 100 -8.36 -14.08 -13.62
CA ALA A 100 -8.38 -12.87 -14.45
C ALA A 100 -9.70 -12.13 -14.20
N LEU A 101 -9.61 -10.83 -13.94
CA LEU A 101 -10.75 -9.95 -13.70
C LEU A 101 -10.82 -8.89 -14.79
N LEU A 102 -12.00 -8.73 -15.38
CA LEU A 102 -12.32 -7.52 -16.12
C LEU A 102 -12.45 -6.38 -15.10
N ARG A 103 -11.52 -5.43 -15.18
CA ARG A 103 -11.39 -4.35 -14.20
C ARG A 103 -11.68 -3.00 -14.84
N GLY A 104 -12.47 -2.20 -14.16
CA GLY A 104 -12.67 -0.80 -14.45
C GLY A 104 -11.49 0.04 -13.99
N LYS A 105 -11.59 1.35 -14.27
CA LYS A 105 -10.61 2.35 -13.84
C LYS A 105 -10.83 2.72 -12.38
N GLU A 106 -9.74 3.11 -11.70
CA GLU A 106 -9.79 3.79 -10.39
C GLU A 106 -10.60 3.04 -9.32
N LEU A 107 -10.51 1.71 -9.30
CA LEU A 107 -11.30 0.83 -8.43
C LEU A 107 -11.23 1.24 -6.95
N PHE A 108 -10.06 1.70 -6.50
CA PHE A 108 -9.74 2.04 -5.11
C PHE A 108 -9.30 3.50 -4.93
N LEU A 109 -9.70 4.40 -5.84
CA LEU A 109 -9.42 5.84 -5.70
C LEU A 109 -9.87 6.33 -4.31
N GLY A 110 -9.02 7.05 -3.57
CA GLY A 110 -9.36 7.56 -2.23
C GLY A 110 -9.52 6.49 -1.14
N CYS A 111 -9.07 5.24 -1.36
CA CYS A 111 -9.00 4.21 -0.32
C CYS A 111 -7.70 4.33 0.48
N LEU A 112 -7.54 5.42 1.22
CA LEU A 112 -6.29 5.81 1.90
C LEU A 112 -5.77 4.79 2.91
N ARG A 113 -6.66 3.94 3.45
CA ARG A 113 -6.31 2.96 4.49
C ARG A 113 -6.19 1.53 3.99
N LEU A 114 -6.28 1.33 2.66
CA LEU A 114 -6.20 0.00 2.06
C LEU A 114 -4.77 -0.54 2.20
N LYS A 115 -4.59 -1.49 3.11
CA LYS A 115 -3.29 -2.07 3.43
C LYS A 115 -2.99 -3.29 2.57
N GLU A 116 -4.02 -4.06 2.21
CA GLU A 116 -3.81 -5.36 1.59
C GLU A 116 -4.97 -5.78 0.70
N ILE A 117 -4.64 -6.34 -0.46
CA ILE A 117 -5.58 -7.05 -1.31
C ILE A 117 -5.18 -8.52 -1.35
N ARG A 118 -6.00 -9.38 -0.75
CA ARG A 118 -5.77 -10.82 -0.61
C ARG A 118 -6.41 -11.57 -1.75
N ILE A 119 -5.69 -12.54 -2.30
CA ILE A 119 -6.21 -13.43 -3.34
C ILE A 119 -6.71 -14.70 -2.66
N ARG A 120 -7.97 -15.09 -2.93
CA ARG A 120 -8.52 -16.34 -2.40
C ARG A 120 -7.61 -17.51 -2.74
N THR A 121 -7.54 -18.48 -1.83
CA THR A 121 -6.76 -19.73 -2.00
C THR A 121 -5.23 -19.59 -2.10
N ARG A 122 -4.66 -18.37 -2.00
CA ARG A 122 -3.20 -18.14 -1.98
C ARG A 122 -2.74 -17.52 -0.66
N GLN A 123 -2.71 -18.32 0.41
CA GLN A 123 -2.27 -17.84 1.73
C GLN A 123 -0.78 -17.46 1.76
N GLU A 124 0.05 -18.16 0.99
CA GLU A 124 1.49 -17.91 0.85
C GLU A 124 1.84 -16.49 0.38
N PHE A 125 0.89 -15.77 -0.25
CA PHE A 125 1.12 -14.41 -0.76
C PHE A 125 1.09 -13.35 0.35
N HIS A 126 0.46 -13.66 1.48
CA HIS A 126 0.41 -12.76 2.64
C HIS A 126 1.81 -12.54 3.21
N ASP A 127 2.55 -13.62 3.44
CA ASP A 127 3.86 -13.58 4.09
C ASP A 127 4.94 -12.97 3.19
N LEU A 128 4.75 -13.05 1.86
CA LEU A 128 5.63 -12.45 0.87
C LEU A 128 5.34 -10.95 0.61
N GLY A 129 4.30 -10.37 1.22
CA GLY A 129 3.91 -8.97 1.01
C GLY A 129 3.26 -8.69 -0.35
N LEU A 130 3.03 -9.70 -1.19
CA LEU A 130 2.49 -9.54 -2.55
C LEU A 130 1.09 -8.91 -2.57
N GLY A 131 0.24 -9.25 -1.59
CA GLY A 131 -1.08 -8.63 -1.45
C GLY A 131 -1.03 -7.14 -1.09
N ARG A 132 0.01 -6.72 -0.36
CA ARG A 132 0.28 -5.31 -0.03
C ARG A 132 0.86 -4.58 -1.23
N MET A 133 1.76 -5.22 -2.00
CA MET A 133 2.23 -4.69 -3.29
C MET A 133 1.07 -4.42 -4.26
N LEU A 134 0.11 -5.36 -4.35
CA LEU A 134 -1.10 -5.17 -5.16
C LEU A 134 -1.93 -3.98 -4.66
N ALA A 135 -2.08 -3.80 -3.35
CA ALA A 135 -2.77 -2.65 -2.78
C ALA A 135 -2.07 -1.33 -3.14
N MET A 136 -0.76 -1.22 -2.90
CA MET A 136 0.02 -0.02 -3.21
C MET A 136 0.07 0.28 -4.71
N ALA A 137 0.00 -0.74 -5.57
CA ALA A 137 -0.06 -0.53 -7.01
C ALA A 137 -1.24 0.34 -7.43
N VAL A 138 -2.40 0.17 -6.77
CA VAL A 138 -3.63 0.91 -7.10
C VAL A 138 -3.84 2.15 -6.22
N THR A 139 -3.25 2.21 -5.01
CA THR A 139 -3.44 3.34 -4.08
C THR A 139 -2.28 4.32 -4.00
N VAL A 140 -1.05 3.90 -4.30
CA VAL A 140 0.17 4.73 -4.20
C VAL A 140 0.76 4.98 -5.58
N LEU A 141 0.94 3.92 -6.37
CA LEU A 141 1.48 4.01 -7.73
C LEU A 141 0.41 4.45 -8.75
N HIS A 142 -0.86 4.40 -8.35
CA HIS A 142 -2.03 4.69 -9.20
C HIS A 142 -2.00 4.01 -10.58
N ASP A 143 -1.38 2.82 -10.66
CA ASP A 143 -1.25 2.05 -11.89
C ASP A 143 -2.24 0.88 -11.90
N TYR A 144 -3.38 1.11 -12.55
CA TYR A 144 -4.44 0.11 -12.69
C TYR A 144 -4.05 -1.08 -13.58
N PHE A 145 -2.98 -0.99 -14.37
CA PHE A 145 -2.49 -2.13 -15.14
C PHE A 145 -1.78 -3.15 -14.27
N LEU A 146 -1.26 -2.77 -13.10
CA LEU A 146 -0.68 -3.68 -12.12
C LEU A 146 -1.73 -4.48 -11.32
N PHE A 147 -3.02 -4.15 -11.43
CA PHE A 147 -4.10 -4.90 -10.77
C PHE A 147 -4.42 -6.21 -11.52
N GLU A 148 -3.52 -7.19 -11.42
CA GLU A 148 -3.58 -8.45 -12.18
C GLU A 148 -3.40 -9.67 -11.27
N PRO A 149 -4.50 -10.21 -10.69
CA PRO A 149 -4.43 -11.26 -9.67
C PRO A 149 -3.70 -12.55 -10.10
N LEU A 150 -3.68 -12.84 -11.40
CA LEU A 150 -3.01 -14.03 -11.94
C LEU A 150 -1.50 -13.85 -12.15
N GLU A 151 -1.03 -12.62 -12.39
CA GLU A 151 0.38 -12.36 -12.70
C GLU A 151 1.22 -12.04 -11.46
N ILE A 152 0.57 -11.76 -10.32
CA ILE A 152 1.24 -11.39 -9.08
C ILE A 152 2.29 -12.43 -8.68
N GLY A 153 3.50 -11.95 -8.38
CA GLY A 153 4.66 -12.78 -8.02
C GLY A 153 5.45 -13.36 -9.21
N SER A 154 4.98 -13.17 -10.45
CA SER A 154 5.79 -13.45 -11.64
C SER A 154 6.91 -12.43 -11.81
N ASP A 155 8.00 -12.80 -12.50
CA ASP A 155 9.13 -11.89 -12.73
C ASP A 155 8.70 -10.66 -13.56
N ALA A 156 7.80 -10.87 -14.52
CA ALA A 156 7.26 -9.79 -15.35
C ALA A 156 6.43 -8.79 -14.53
N TRP A 157 5.57 -9.27 -13.64
CA TRP A 157 4.77 -8.40 -12.78
C TRP A 157 5.63 -7.64 -11.77
N ILE A 158 6.57 -8.32 -11.11
CA ILE A 158 7.52 -7.71 -10.17
C ILE A 158 8.35 -6.63 -10.88
N GLY A 159 8.88 -6.92 -12.09
CA GLY A 159 9.65 -5.95 -12.85
C GLY A 159 8.86 -4.69 -13.23
N ARG A 160 7.58 -4.83 -13.61
CA ARG A 160 6.70 -3.67 -13.89
C ARG A 160 6.40 -2.87 -12.62
N TRP A 161 6.17 -3.55 -11.49
CA TRP A 161 5.91 -2.89 -10.21
C TRP A 161 7.15 -2.12 -9.74
N ASP A 162 8.33 -2.74 -9.78
CA ASP A 162 9.59 -2.13 -9.38
C ASP A 162 9.93 -0.93 -10.28
N ALA A 163 9.72 -1.04 -11.60
CA ALA A 163 9.91 0.10 -12.52
C ALA A 163 9.02 1.31 -12.14
N LYS A 164 7.77 1.06 -11.75
CA LYS A 164 6.84 2.12 -11.32
C LYS A 164 7.24 2.75 -9.99
N LEU A 165 7.77 1.96 -9.06
CA LEU A 165 8.35 2.50 -7.84
C LEU A 165 9.58 3.38 -8.15
N ILE A 166 10.45 2.95 -9.05
CA ILE A 166 11.62 3.73 -9.48
C ILE A 166 11.18 5.05 -10.13
N ASP A 167 10.18 5.02 -11.02
CA ASP A 167 9.63 6.23 -11.62
C ASP A 167 9.07 7.18 -10.54
N LEU A 168 8.38 6.65 -9.52
CA LEU A 168 7.83 7.44 -8.42
C LEU A 168 8.91 8.12 -7.59
N ILE A 169 9.99 7.44 -7.22
CA ILE A 169 11.04 8.03 -6.38
C ILE A 169 11.86 9.09 -7.14
N ARG A 170 11.93 9.00 -8.47
CA ARG A 170 12.61 9.98 -9.34
C ARG A 170 11.77 11.21 -9.65
N LEU A 171 10.46 11.14 -9.40
CA LEU A 171 9.55 12.25 -9.61
C LEU A 171 9.92 13.43 -8.70
N ASP A 172 9.73 14.66 -9.17
CA ASP A 172 9.96 15.85 -8.34
C ASP A 172 9.06 15.83 -7.09
N ASP A 173 9.53 16.37 -5.97
CA ASP A 173 8.75 16.37 -4.72
C ASP A 173 7.60 17.38 -4.75
N LEU A 174 7.61 18.34 -5.68
CA LEU A 174 6.51 19.28 -5.95
C LEU A 174 5.53 18.77 -7.02
N ASP A 175 5.79 17.60 -7.62
CA ASP A 175 4.87 17.02 -8.60
C ASP A 175 3.48 16.77 -7.97
N GLY A 176 2.45 17.30 -8.64
CA GLY A 176 1.05 17.31 -8.18
C GLY A 176 0.67 18.48 -7.26
N PHE A 177 1.61 19.33 -6.83
CA PHE A 177 1.31 20.45 -5.93
C PHE A 177 0.38 21.49 -6.57
N GLU A 178 0.60 21.85 -7.83
CA GLU A 178 -0.25 22.81 -8.54
C GLU A 178 -1.69 22.30 -8.70
N GLU A 179 -1.86 21.00 -8.94
CA GLU A 179 -3.19 20.37 -9.04
C GLU A 179 -3.90 20.39 -7.69
N LEU A 180 -3.20 20.03 -6.60
CA LEU A 180 -3.75 20.08 -5.25
C LEU A 180 -4.22 21.49 -4.86
N TRP A 181 -3.41 22.51 -5.18
CA TRP A 181 -3.72 23.92 -4.95
C TRP A 181 -4.91 24.39 -5.80
N THR A 182 -4.90 24.08 -7.10
CA THR A 182 -5.97 24.54 -8.01
C THR A 182 -7.30 23.80 -7.81
N CYS A 183 -7.29 22.58 -7.28
CA CYS A 183 -8.49 21.82 -6.95
C CYS A 183 -9.05 22.12 -5.55
N GLY A 184 -8.36 22.92 -4.73
CA GLY A 184 -8.79 23.24 -3.37
C GLY A 184 -8.75 22.05 -2.43
N GLU A 185 -7.87 21.07 -2.70
CA GLU A 185 -7.61 19.90 -1.85
C GLU A 185 -6.50 20.20 -0.81
N GLU A 186 -6.21 21.48 -0.56
CA GLU A 186 -5.21 21.95 0.40
C GLU A 186 -5.47 21.49 1.85
N ASP A 187 -6.73 21.17 2.18
CA ASP A 187 -7.20 20.69 3.50
C ASP A 187 -7.26 19.14 3.59
N TYR A 188 -6.53 18.41 2.74
CA TYR A 188 -6.57 16.94 2.75
C TYR A 188 -6.02 16.37 4.07
N GLU A 189 -6.78 15.49 4.73
CA GLU A 189 -6.47 14.93 6.05
C GLU A 189 -6.31 15.95 7.21
N GLY A 190 -6.77 17.19 7.04
CA GLY A 190 -6.67 18.22 8.08
C GLY A 190 -5.25 18.75 8.31
N LYS A 191 -4.37 18.60 7.31
CA LYS A 191 -3.08 19.28 7.25
C LYS A 191 -3.20 20.41 6.24
N ASP A 192 -2.90 21.65 6.64
CA ASP A 192 -2.72 22.76 5.70
C ASP A 192 -1.43 22.49 4.90
N TYR A 193 -1.57 21.99 3.69
CA TYR A 193 -0.43 21.77 2.81
C TYR A 193 0.04 23.10 2.21
N ASP A 194 1.11 23.66 2.79
CA ASP A 194 1.83 24.76 2.17
C ASP A 194 2.96 24.23 1.28
N ILE A 195 3.58 25.13 0.53
CA ILE A 195 4.69 24.80 -0.38
C ILE A 195 5.91 24.19 0.33
N LYS A 196 5.99 24.27 1.67
CA LYS A 196 7.08 23.70 2.47
C LYS A 196 6.72 22.33 3.01
N SER A 197 5.48 22.11 3.45
CA SER A 197 5.03 20.83 4.03
C SER A 197 4.73 19.77 2.97
N TYR A 198 4.20 20.16 1.80
CA TYR A 198 3.91 19.23 0.70
C TYR A 198 5.11 18.36 0.27
N PRO A 199 6.29 18.92 -0.06
CA PRO A 199 7.42 18.09 -0.51
C PRO A 199 7.94 17.16 0.58
N VAL A 200 7.84 17.54 1.86
CA VAL A 200 8.22 16.69 3.00
C VAL A 200 7.29 15.48 3.07
N GLU A 201 5.98 15.69 2.98
CA GLU A 201 4.98 14.62 3.05
C GLU A 201 5.02 13.73 1.79
N LYS A 202 5.32 14.30 0.62
CA LYS A 202 5.58 13.54 -0.61
C LYS A 202 6.80 12.61 -0.44
N ARG A 203 7.91 13.10 0.11
CA ARG A 203 9.08 12.26 0.43
C ARG A 203 8.76 11.18 1.46
N LYS A 204 8.04 11.52 2.54
CA LYS A 204 7.57 10.52 3.52
C LYS A 204 6.72 9.43 2.87
N MET A 205 5.81 9.78 1.96
CA MET A 205 5.04 8.80 1.18
C MET A 205 5.96 7.91 0.30
N LYS A 206 6.95 8.49 -0.40
CA LYS A 206 7.93 7.74 -1.21
C LYS A 206 8.75 6.78 -0.33
N LEU A 207 9.20 7.25 0.83
CA LEU A 207 9.99 6.47 1.79
C LEU A 207 9.21 5.27 2.35
N ARG A 208 7.91 5.42 2.66
CA ARG A 208 7.09 4.29 3.15
C ARG A 208 7.06 3.13 2.17
N ILE A 209 6.89 3.39 0.87
CA ILE A 209 6.89 2.32 -0.15
C ILE A 209 8.30 1.77 -0.41
N VAL A 210 9.35 2.60 -0.29
CA VAL A 210 10.76 2.16 -0.36
C VAL A 210 11.12 1.20 0.78
N TYR A 211 10.85 1.60 2.03
CA TYR A 211 11.04 0.75 3.20
C TYR A 211 10.27 -0.56 3.07
N PHE A 212 8.99 -0.47 2.69
CA PHE A 212 8.18 -1.66 2.45
C PHE A 212 8.86 -2.61 1.46
N ARG A 213 9.32 -2.09 0.31
CA ARG A 213 9.88 -2.93 -0.75
C ARG A 213 11.18 -3.60 -0.34
N LEU A 214 12.04 -2.88 0.38
CA LEU A 214 13.31 -3.41 0.89
C LEU A 214 13.10 -4.47 1.99
N LEU A 215 12.10 -4.29 2.86
CA LEU A 215 11.74 -5.28 3.89
C LEU A 215 11.04 -6.53 3.33
N HIS A 216 10.50 -6.46 2.10
CA HIS A 216 9.85 -7.58 1.42
C HIS A 216 10.57 -7.88 0.09
N PRO A 217 11.81 -8.41 0.12
CA PRO A 217 12.70 -8.49 -1.04
C PRO A 217 12.38 -9.66 -1.98
N TYR A 218 11.15 -10.20 -1.96
CA TYR A 218 10.76 -11.29 -2.86
C TYR A 218 11.01 -10.86 -4.31
N LYS A 219 11.92 -11.58 -4.98
CA LYS A 219 12.40 -11.32 -6.34
C LYS A 219 12.87 -9.87 -6.60
N LEU A 220 13.33 -9.17 -5.57
CA LEU A 220 13.91 -7.84 -5.73
C LEU A 220 15.25 -7.94 -6.47
N ALA A 221 15.36 -7.23 -7.59
CA ALA A 221 16.59 -7.22 -8.38
C ALA A 221 17.66 -6.33 -7.70
N GLN A 222 18.92 -6.78 -7.70
CA GLN A 222 20.03 -6.05 -7.08
C GLN A 222 20.17 -4.58 -7.54
N PRO A 223 20.02 -4.24 -8.84
CA PRO A 223 20.10 -2.83 -9.27
C PRO A 223 18.98 -1.97 -8.67
N VAL A 224 17.77 -2.54 -8.55
CA VAL A 224 16.62 -1.84 -7.94
C VAL A 224 16.86 -1.67 -6.44
N GLU A 225 17.28 -2.73 -5.75
CA GLU A 225 17.63 -2.66 -4.32
C GLU A 225 18.67 -1.57 -4.04
N HIS A 226 19.73 -1.50 -4.85
CA HIS A 226 20.76 -0.49 -4.73
C HIS A 226 20.19 0.93 -4.89
N GLU A 227 19.36 1.17 -5.90
CA GLU A 227 18.73 2.48 -6.13
C GLU A 227 17.79 2.89 -4.99
N LEU A 228 17.03 1.94 -4.43
CA LEU A 228 16.17 2.18 -3.28
C LEU A 228 16.98 2.52 -2.01
N LYS A 229 18.11 1.85 -1.78
CA LYS A 229 19.02 2.16 -0.67
C LYS A 229 19.67 3.54 -0.84
N GLU A 230 20.09 3.90 -2.04
CA GLU A 230 20.62 5.24 -2.31
C GLU A 230 19.56 6.34 -2.09
N TYR A 231 18.29 6.07 -2.45
CA TYR A 231 17.18 6.98 -2.13
C TYR A 231 16.98 7.15 -0.62
N LEU A 232 17.04 6.06 0.17
CA LEU A 232 16.98 6.13 1.63
C LEU A 232 18.09 7.03 2.21
N LYS A 233 19.35 6.83 1.77
CA LYS A 233 20.51 7.61 2.25
C LYS A 233 20.40 9.09 1.91
N ALA A 234 19.87 9.42 0.74
CA ALA A 234 19.74 10.79 0.27
C ALA A 234 18.58 11.54 0.96
N SER A 235 17.64 10.82 1.57
CA SER A 235 16.40 11.40 2.11
C SER A 235 16.52 11.72 3.60
N ARG A 236 16.28 12.99 3.95
CA ARG A 236 16.37 13.46 5.34
C ARG A 236 15.30 12.86 6.24
N GLU A 237 14.10 12.68 5.69
CA GLU A 237 12.94 12.15 6.41
C GLU A 237 12.99 10.62 6.60
N ALA A 238 14.04 9.94 6.11
CA ALA A 238 14.16 8.49 6.24
C ALA A 238 14.23 8.05 7.70
N TRP A 239 14.92 8.81 8.56
CA TRP A 239 14.96 8.57 10.00
C TRP A 239 13.64 8.92 10.69
N ASP A 240 13.00 10.02 10.28
CA ASP A 240 11.72 10.46 10.84
C ASP A 240 10.64 9.39 10.69
N ILE A 241 10.59 8.69 9.55
CA ILE A 241 9.66 7.55 9.35
C ILE A 241 9.88 6.45 10.39
N ILE A 242 11.13 6.13 10.72
CA ILE A 242 11.43 5.11 11.74
C ILE A 242 10.92 5.58 13.09
N MET A 243 11.26 6.81 13.49
CA MET A 243 10.91 7.33 14.82
C MET A 243 9.41 7.60 14.99
N GLU A 244 8.71 8.05 13.94
CA GLU A 244 7.29 8.39 14.00
C GLU A 244 6.37 7.16 13.88
N GLU A 245 6.76 6.16 13.08
CA GLU A 245 5.86 5.06 12.70
C GLU A 245 6.36 3.66 13.12
N HIS A 246 7.66 3.50 13.37
CA HIS A 246 8.33 2.21 13.53
C HIS A 246 9.35 2.19 14.68
N ALA A 247 9.16 3.01 15.72
CA ALA A 247 10.16 3.23 16.78
C ALA A 247 10.54 1.96 17.57
N ASP A 248 9.65 0.96 17.58
CA ASP A 248 9.86 -0.32 18.26
C ASP A 248 10.21 -1.47 17.29
N ASP A 249 10.41 -1.21 15.99
CA ASP A 249 10.65 -2.22 14.97
C ASP A 249 12.14 -2.29 14.58
N LEU A 250 12.86 -3.24 15.17
CA LEU A 250 14.29 -3.44 14.95
C LEU A 250 14.67 -3.64 13.46
N GLU A 251 13.79 -4.20 12.64
CA GLU A 251 14.11 -4.47 11.24
C GLU A 251 14.27 -3.18 10.42
N TYR A 252 13.56 -2.10 10.78
CA TYR A 252 13.75 -0.79 10.15
C TYR A 252 15.12 -0.20 10.47
N TYR A 253 15.59 -0.33 11.71
CA TYR A 253 16.93 0.12 12.12
C TYR A 253 18.03 -0.68 11.42
N LYS A 254 17.86 -2.01 11.31
CA LYS A 254 18.79 -2.87 10.57
C LYS A 254 18.87 -2.48 9.10
N LEU A 255 17.72 -2.28 8.45
CA LEU A 255 17.68 -1.85 7.06
C LEU A 255 18.31 -0.47 6.86
N PHE A 256 18.05 0.48 7.76
CA PHE A 256 18.63 1.82 7.72
C PHE A 256 20.16 1.78 7.85
N ALA A 257 20.66 0.94 8.75
CA ALA A 257 22.09 0.69 8.92
C ALA A 257 22.71 0.00 7.69
N ASP A 258 22.08 -1.06 7.18
CA ASP A 258 22.51 -1.82 5.99
C ASP A 258 22.49 -0.97 4.71
N ALA A 259 21.57 -0.02 4.60
CA ALA A 259 21.57 0.97 3.54
C ALA A 259 22.74 1.97 3.66
N GLY A 260 23.47 1.99 4.77
CA GLY A 260 24.58 2.91 5.01
C GLY A 260 24.12 4.33 5.37
N CYS A 261 22.93 4.46 5.98
CA CYS A 261 22.41 5.75 6.43
C CYS A 261 23.01 6.20 7.77
N ILE A 262 23.68 5.31 8.50
CA ILE A 262 24.33 5.61 9.79
C ILE A 262 25.82 5.86 9.55
N THR A 263 26.28 7.05 9.93
CA THR A 263 27.65 7.52 9.77
C THR A 263 28.22 7.98 11.12
N GLU A 264 29.54 8.17 11.20
CA GLU A 264 30.16 8.76 12.40
C GLU A 264 29.57 10.14 12.73
N GLU A 265 29.22 10.93 11.71
CA GLU A 265 28.74 12.30 11.86
C GLU A 265 27.33 12.39 12.44
N ASN A 266 26.45 11.43 12.11
CA ASN A 266 25.05 11.46 12.54
C ASN A 266 24.75 10.55 13.74
N PHE A 267 25.65 9.61 14.09
CA PHE A 267 25.36 8.58 15.09
C PHE A 267 24.91 9.13 16.45
N ASP A 268 25.60 10.12 17.00
CA ASP A 268 25.30 10.64 18.33
C ASP A 268 23.94 11.37 18.36
N THR A 269 23.56 12.02 17.25
CA THR A 269 22.23 12.62 17.07
C THR A 269 21.15 11.53 17.04
N LEU A 270 21.33 10.49 16.20
CA LEU A 270 20.41 9.36 16.10
C LEU A 270 20.22 8.68 17.47
N LEU A 271 21.30 8.51 18.24
CA LEU A 271 21.24 7.92 19.57
C LEU A 271 20.47 8.79 20.58
N THR A 272 20.54 10.11 20.43
CA THR A 272 19.82 11.06 21.29
C THR A 272 18.32 11.00 21.04
N ASP A 273 17.90 10.86 19.79
CA ASP A 273 16.48 10.74 19.41
C ASP A 273 15.82 9.48 19.99
N LEU A 274 16.61 8.44 20.24
CA LEU A 274 16.16 7.16 20.79
C LEU A 274 15.83 7.18 22.28
N ALA A 275 15.64 8.34 22.91
CA ALA A 275 15.46 8.47 24.36
C ALA A 275 14.49 7.42 24.94
N ASP A 276 13.34 7.21 24.29
CA ASP A 276 12.30 6.26 24.70
C ASP A 276 12.37 4.89 24.00
N ALA A 277 13.28 4.70 23.03
CA ALA A 277 13.39 3.46 22.27
C ALA A 277 13.88 2.28 23.13
N GLY A 278 13.41 1.08 22.77
CA GLY A 278 13.70 -0.17 23.46
C GLY A 278 15.20 -0.48 23.59
N ALA A 279 15.57 -1.15 24.68
CA ALA A 279 16.97 -1.48 25.01
C ALA A 279 17.66 -2.31 23.91
N GLU A 280 16.89 -3.11 23.17
CA GLU A 280 17.38 -3.92 22.04
C GLU A 280 17.89 -3.07 20.88
N ILE A 281 17.16 -2.02 20.48
CA ILE A 281 17.54 -1.12 19.39
C ILE A 281 18.82 -0.36 19.75
N LYS A 282 18.89 0.16 20.98
CA LYS A 282 20.10 0.83 21.48
C LYS A 282 21.31 -0.12 21.47
N ALA A 283 21.12 -1.36 21.92
CA ALA A 283 22.17 -2.37 21.91
C ALA A 283 22.64 -2.69 20.48
N TYR A 284 21.71 -2.81 19.53
CA TYR A 284 22.03 -3.01 18.12
C TYR A 284 22.89 -1.88 17.55
N LEU A 285 22.50 -0.62 17.78
CA LEU A 285 23.22 0.54 17.23
C LEU A 285 24.61 0.73 17.84
N LEU A 286 24.75 0.51 19.15
CA LEU A 286 26.06 0.54 19.80
C LEU A 286 27.00 -0.54 19.24
N LYS A 287 26.47 -1.75 19.02
CA LYS A 287 27.22 -2.82 18.35
C LYS A 287 27.59 -2.44 16.91
N TYR A 288 26.65 -1.86 16.16
CA TYR A 288 26.92 -1.41 14.79
C TYR A 288 28.05 -0.37 14.75
N LYS A 289 28.04 0.61 15.66
CA LYS A 289 29.13 1.61 15.80
C LYS A 289 30.48 0.95 16.06
N ASP A 290 30.52 -0.01 16.98
CA ASP A 290 31.75 -0.73 17.33
C ASP A 290 32.33 -1.53 16.15
N GLU A 291 31.46 -2.10 15.31
CA GLU A 291 31.87 -2.95 14.18
C GLU A 291 32.20 -2.17 12.91
N HIS A 292 31.54 -1.03 12.65
CA HIS A 292 31.56 -0.37 11.34
C HIS A 292 32.05 1.09 11.37
N LEU A 293 32.00 1.76 12.53
CA LEU A 293 32.32 3.18 12.68
C LEU A 293 33.54 3.43 13.58
N LYS A 294 34.23 2.39 14.02
CA LYS A 294 35.54 2.55 14.65
C LYS A 294 36.61 2.67 13.58
N THR A 295 37.32 3.79 13.60
CA THR A 295 38.62 3.92 12.95
C THR A 295 39.54 2.80 13.47
N ALA A 296 40.33 2.20 12.57
CA ALA A 296 41.42 1.33 12.95
C ALA A 296 42.21 2.02 14.06
N ASP A 297 42.22 1.37 15.23
CA ASP A 297 42.74 1.90 16.48
C ASP A 297 44.04 2.66 16.21
N ALA A 298 44.23 3.89 16.71
CA ALA A 298 45.48 4.63 16.49
C ALA A 298 46.72 3.85 17.02
N PHE A 299 46.48 2.82 17.84
CA PHE A 299 47.46 1.86 18.34
C PHE A 299 47.76 0.69 17.38
N SER A 300 46.94 0.43 16.38
CA SER A 300 47.22 -0.57 15.32
C SER A 300 48.33 -0.12 14.35
N ALA A 301 48.68 1.18 14.34
CA ALA A 301 49.84 1.72 13.63
C ALA A 301 51.17 1.55 14.39
N PHE A 302 51.13 1.07 15.64
CA PHE A 302 52.32 0.69 16.39
C PHE A 302 52.47 -0.84 16.34
N GLU A 303 52.86 -1.38 15.18
CA GLU A 303 53.57 -2.65 15.18
C GLU A 303 54.86 -2.44 15.97
N LEU A 304 54.91 -2.99 17.19
CA LEU A 304 56.13 -3.07 17.98
C LEU A 304 57.07 -4.05 17.26
N ASP A 305 57.98 -3.53 16.45
CA ASP A 305 59.19 -4.24 16.05
C ASP A 305 59.99 -4.55 17.34
N TRP A 306 59.91 -5.81 17.78
CA TRP A 306 60.81 -6.39 18.78
C TRP A 306 61.76 -7.40 18.13
#